data_AF-A0A842QMC5-F1
#
_entry.id   AF-A0A842QMC5-F1
#
_cell.length_a   1.000
_cell.length_b   1.000
_cell.length_c   1.000
_cell.angle_alpha   90.00
_cell.angle_beta   90.00
_cell.angle_gamma   90.00
#
_symmetry.space_group_name_H-M   'P 1'
#
loop_
_entity.id
_entity.type
_entity.pdbx_description
1 polymer ?
#
loop_
_entity_poly.entity_id
_entity_poly.type
_entity_poly.pdbx_seq_one_letter_code
_entity_poly.pdbx_strand_id
1 'polypeptide(L)'
;MDKIGKLELEIGKILERNKKVEADKAWETSRTRKILLFFLTYFVIVVFFIYMGLPNPFINSLVPAIAFLLSTMTIPIFRNFWLKHIYKR
;
A
#
# COMPACT_ATOMS: atom_id res chain seq x y z
N MET A 1 5.36 -35.20 -25.38
CA MET A 1 4.52 -34.08 -24.96
C MET A 1 4.75 -32.95 -25.93
N ASP A 2 3.72 -32.61 -26.70
CA ASP A 2 3.81 -31.70 -27.84
C ASP A 2 4.10 -30.27 -27.40
N LYS A 3 4.65 -29.47 -28.32
CA LYS A 3 4.99 -28.05 -28.10
C LYS A 3 3.78 -27.25 -27.57
N ILE A 4 2.59 -27.58 -28.06
CA ILE A 4 1.32 -26.97 -27.62
C ILE A 4 1.03 -27.32 -26.15
N GLY A 5 1.12 -28.60 -25.77
CA GLY A 5 0.87 -29.03 -24.38
C GLY A 5 1.88 -28.46 -23.37
N LYS A 6 3.13 -28.19 -23.78
CA LYS A 6 4.10 -27.48 -22.93
C LYS A 6 3.72 -26.01 -22.72
N LEU A 7 3.28 -25.33 -23.77
CA LEU A 7 2.83 -23.93 -23.69
C LEU A 7 1.57 -23.79 -22.82
N GLU A 8 0.62 -24.71 -22.91
CA GLU A 8 -0.58 -24.72 -22.06
C GLU A 8 -0.22 -24.85 -20.58
N LEU A 9 0.74 -25.72 -20.24
CA LEU A 9 1.25 -25.86 -18.87
C LEU A 9 1.93 -24.58 -18.36
N GLU A 10 2.75 -23.93 -19.19
CA GLU A 10 3.40 -22.67 -18.83
C GLU A 10 2.40 -21.53 -18.63
N ILE A 11 1.39 -21.43 -19.52
CA ILE A 11 0.30 -20.46 -19.39
C ILE A 11 -0.48 -20.71 -18.10
N GLY A 12 -0.81 -21.96 -17.78
CA GLY A 12 -1.49 -22.32 -16.53
C GLY A 12 -0.72 -21.85 -15.28
N LYS A 13 0.60 -22.09 -15.26
CA LYS A 13 1.48 -21.63 -14.16
C LYS A 13 1.53 -20.11 -14.05
N ILE A 14 1.59 -19.40 -15.19
CA ILE A 14 1.60 -17.93 -15.22
C ILE A 14 0.28 -17.38 -14.70
N LEU A 15 -0.86 -17.94 -15.12
CA LEU A 15 -2.19 -17.52 -14.68
C LEU A 15 -2.38 -17.73 -13.17
N GLU A 16 -1.95 -18.87 -12.64
CA GLU A 16 -2.03 -19.15 -11.20
C GLU A 16 -1.19 -18.15 -10.38
N ARG A 17 0.03 -17.85 -10.83
CA ARG A 17 0.88 -16.84 -10.20
C ARG A 17 0.26 -15.45 -10.29
N ASN A 18 -0.25 -15.06 -11.47
CA ASN A 18 -0.87 -13.76 -11.66
C ASN A 18 -2.10 -13.59 -10.77
N LYS A 19 -2.90 -14.65 -10.56
CA LYS A 19 -4.04 -14.61 -9.64
C LYS A 19 -3.64 -14.23 -8.22
N LYS A 20 -2.53 -14.79 -7.71
CA LYS A 20 -1.98 -14.45 -6.38
C LYS A 20 -1.52 -12.99 -6.34
N VAL A 21 -0.76 -12.56 -7.34
CA VAL A 21 -0.25 -11.18 -7.45
C VAL A 21 -1.37 -10.14 -7.54
N GLU A 22 -2.43 -10.42 -8.31
CA GLU A 22 -3.54 -9.49 -8.45
C GLU A 22 -4.39 -9.40 -7.16
N ALA A 23 -4.52 -10.50 -6.41
CA ALA A 23 -5.15 -10.48 -5.08
C ALA A 23 -4.34 -9.62 -4.09
N ASP A 24 -3.02 -9.77 -4.06
CA ASP A 24 -2.13 -8.96 -3.21
C ASP A 24 -2.18 -7.48 -3.60
N LYS A 25 -2.16 -7.18 -4.91
CA LYS A 25 -2.27 -5.83 -5.44
C LYS A 25 -3.63 -5.20 -5.09
N ALA A 26 -4.72 -5.96 -5.17
CA ALA A 26 -6.05 -5.51 -4.76
C ALA A 26 -6.08 -5.19 -3.26
N TRP A 27 -5.45 -6.01 -2.42
CA TRP A 27 -5.31 -5.73 -0.99
C TRP A 27 -4.50 -4.46 -0.72
N GLU A 28 -3.34 -4.30 -1.35
CA GLU A 28 -2.47 -3.13 -1.21
C GLU A 28 -3.14 -1.82 -1.63
N THR A 29 -3.97 -1.88 -2.67
CA THR A 29 -4.70 -0.72 -3.19
C THR A 29 -6.05 -0.49 -2.49
N SER A 30 -6.51 -1.44 -1.67
CA SER A 30 -7.80 -1.37 -1.00
C SER A 30 -7.90 -0.18 -0.05
N ARG A 31 -9.09 0.41 0.02
CA ARG A 31 -9.41 1.44 1.04
C ARG A 31 -9.36 0.84 2.45
N THR A 32 -9.67 -0.45 2.59
CA THR A 32 -9.62 -1.19 3.85
C THR A 32 -8.25 -1.12 4.50
N ARG A 33 -7.16 -1.37 3.73
CA ARG A 33 -5.79 -1.26 4.25
C ARG A 33 -5.44 0.16 4.70
N LYS A 34 -5.87 1.17 3.95
CA LYS A 34 -5.62 2.59 4.30
C LYS A 34 -6.30 2.98 5.60
N ILE A 35 -7.56 2.58 5.77
CA ILE A 35 -8.35 2.84 6.99
C ILE A 35 -7.72 2.11 8.18
N LEU A 36 -7.33 0.84 8.01
CA LEU A 36 -6.67 0.06 9.05
C LEU A 36 -5.35 0.71 9.50
N LEU A 37 -4.51 1.13 8.56
CA LEU A 37 -3.24 1.80 8.86
C LEU A 37 -3.46 3.15 9.54
N PHE A 38 -4.48 3.91 9.12
CA PHE A 38 -4.85 5.17 9.78
C PHE A 38 -5.20 4.95 11.25
N PHE A 39 -6.08 3.99 11.55
CA PHE A 39 -6.48 3.70 12.94
C PHE A 39 -5.33 3.16 13.78
N LEU A 40 -4.52 2.24 13.26
CA LEU A 40 -3.36 1.71 13.97
C LEU A 40 -2.34 2.81 14.27
N THR A 41 -2.05 3.67 13.30
CA THR A 41 -1.10 4.78 13.46
C THR A 41 -1.62 5.78 14.48
N TYR A 42 -2.88 6.17 14.37
CA TYR A 42 -3.53 7.05 15.35
C TYR A 42 -3.46 6.46 16.75
N PHE A 43 -3.83 5.19 16.92
CA PHE A 43 -3.83 4.52 18.22
C PHE A 43 -2.43 4.50 18.86
N VAL A 44 -1.40 4.08 18.12
CA VAL A 44 -0.02 4.03 18.63
C VAL A 44 0.46 5.42 19.07
N ILE A 45 0.15 6.46 18.28
CA ILE A 45 0.60 7.82 18.56
C ILE A 45 -0.16 8.44 19.73
N VAL A 46 -1.46 8.17 19.87
CA VAL A 46 -2.23 8.59 21.05
C VAL A 46 -1.64 7.98 22.32
N VAL A 47 -1.38 6.66 22.32
CA VAL A 47 -0.78 5.98 23.48
C VAL A 47 0.60 6.58 23.82
N PHE A 48 1.42 6.84 22.80
CA PHE A 48 2.72 7.49 22.97
C PHE A 48 2.60 8.89 23.58
N PHE A 49 1.66 9.71 23.11
CA PHE A 49 1.48 11.08 23.59
C PHE A 49 0.96 11.11 25.03
N ILE A 50 0.07 10.18 25.39
CA ILE A 50 -0.40 9.99 26.77
C ILE A 50 0.78 9.61 27.67
N TYR A 51 1.59 8.63 27.26
CA TYR A 51 2.74 8.17 28.03
C TYR A 51 3.79 9.27 28.24
N MET A 52 4.01 10.12 27.24
CA MET A 52 4.95 11.24 27.33
C MET A 52 4.39 12.48 28.04
N GLY A 53 3.11 12.49 28.44
CA GLY A 53 2.48 13.66 29.05
C GLY A 53 2.38 14.87 28.12
N LEU A 54 2.29 14.63 26.80
CA LEU A 54 2.18 15.71 25.82
C LEU A 54 0.79 16.35 25.84
N PRO A 55 0.68 17.67 25.62
CA PRO A 55 -0.61 18.35 25.57
C PRO A 55 -1.44 17.86 24.38
N ASN A 56 -2.77 17.82 24.55
CA ASN A 56 -3.74 17.49 23.49
C ASN A 56 -3.42 16.21 22.69
N PRO A 57 -3.24 15.05 23.34
CA PRO A 57 -2.80 13.80 22.69
C PRO A 57 -3.70 13.34 21.55
N PHE A 58 -5.01 13.56 21.65
CA PHE A 58 -5.99 13.17 20.63
C PHE A 58 -6.01 14.08 19.40
N ILE A 59 -5.72 15.38 19.56
CA ILE A 59 -5.69 16.33 18.44
C ILE A 59 -4.35 16.23 17.73
N ASN A 60 -3.26 16.14 18.49
CA ASN A 60 -1.92 16.13 17.91
C ASN A 60 -1.60 14.82 17.18
N SER A 61 -2.20 13.69 17.60
CA SER A 61 -2.08 12.41 16.89
C SER A 61 -2.81 12.36 15.54
N LEU A 62 -3.70 13.32 15.25
CA LEU A 62 -4.30 13.45 13.91
C LEU A 62 -3.28 13.91 12.88
N VAL A 63 -2.27 14.71 13.28
CA VAL A 63 -1.28 15.25 12.34
C VAL A 63 -0.51 14.12 11.62
N PRO A 64 0.07 13.12 12.32
CA PRO A 64 0.73 12.00 11.65
C PRO A 64 -0.24 11.10 10.87
N ALA A 65 -1.47 10.91 11.34
CA ALA A 65 -2.46 10.09 10.66
C ALA A 65 -2.89 10.71 9.32
N ILE A 66 -3.07 12.03 9.29
CA ILE A 66 -3.35 12.81 8.07
C ILE A 66 -2.13 12.84 7.15
N ALA A 67 -0.92 13.07 7.70
CA ALA A 67 0.32 13.06 6.92
C ALA A 67 0.52 11.71 6.22
N PHE A 68 0.26 10.61 6.92
CA PHE A 68 0.31 9.26 6.35
C PHE A 68 -0.74 9.06 5.25
N LEU A 69 -1.98 9.52 5.46
CA LEU A 69 -3.01 9.40 4.42
C LEU A 69 -2.61 10.19 3.16
N LEU A 70 -2.11 11.41 3.32
CA LEU A 70 -1.62 12.24 2.22
C LEU A 70 -0.45 11.57 1.49
N SER A 71 0.50 10.95 2.20
CA SER A 71 1.61 10.25 1.55
C SER A 71 1.11 9.08 0.68
N THR A 72 0.08 8.35 1.11
CA THR A 72 -0.48 7.27 0.28
C THR A 72 -1.11 7.77 -1.02
N MET A 73 -1.58 9.03 -1.06
CA MET A 73 -2.20 9.63 -2.25
C MET A 73 -1.17 10.27 -3.18
N THR A 74 -0.07 10.79 -2.65
CA THR A 74 0.95 11.49 -3.44
C THR A 74 1.94 10.54 -4.12
N ILE A 75 2.27 9.40 -3.49
CA ILE A 75 3.23 8.42 -4.04
C ILE A 75 2.90 7.94 -5.47
N PRO A 76 1.63 7.62 -5.83
CA PRO A 76 1.28 7.26 -7.20
C PRO A 76 1.55 8.37 -8.22
N ILE A 77 1.37 9.64 -7.82
CA ILE A 77 1.60 10.81 -8.67
C ILE A 77 3.10 10.91 -8.98
N PHE A 78 3.94 10.87 -7.94
CA PHE A 78 5.39 10.91 -8.10
C PHE A 78 5.92 9.70 -8.86
N ARG A 79 5.36 8.51 -8.64
CA ARG A 79 5.70 7.30 -9.39
C ARG A 79 5.44 7.49 -10.89
N ASN A 80 4.25 7.97 -11.27
CA ASN A 80 3.90 8.19 -12.67
C ASN A 80 4.79 9.27 -13.31
N PHE A 81 5.10 10.33 -12.57
CA PHE A 81 6.03 11.35 -13.02
C PHE A 81 7.43 10.79 -13.30
N TRP A 82 7.98 10.01 -12.36
CA TRP A 82 9.30 9.39 -12.49
C TRP A 82 9.34 8.41 -13.66
N LEU A 83 8.32 7.57 -13.82
CA LEU A 83 8.22 6.63 -14.96
C LEU A 83 8.16 7.35 -16.31
N LYS A 84 7.54 8.53 -16.38
CA LYS A 84 7.37 9.28 -17.62
C LYS A 84 8.60 10.10 -18.01
N HIS A 85 9.32 10.67 -17.06
CA HIS A 85 10.37 11.66 -17.35
C HIS A 85 11.78 11.24 -16.96
N ILE A 86 11.94 10.31 -16.02
CA ILE A 86 13.26 9.93 -15.46
C ILE A 86 13.62 8.50 -15.85
N TYR A 87 12.66 7.58 -15.77
CA TYR A 87 12.88 6.18 -16.12
C TYR A 87 12.98 6.01 -17.64
N LYS A 88 14.20 6.08 -18.15
CA LYS A 88 14.54 5.56 -19.48
C LYS A 88 14.82 4.07 -19.32
N ARG A 89 13.93 3.25 -19.89
CA ARG A 89 14.13 1.80 -19.98
C ARG A 89 15.15 1.47 -21.05
#